data_AF-A0A2Y9Q2J9-F1
#
_entry.id   AF-A0A2Y9Q2J9-F1
#
_cell.length_a   1.000
_cell.length_b   1.000
_cell.length_c   1.000
_cell.angle_alpha   90.00
_cell.angle_beta   90.00
_cell.angle_gamma   90.00
#
_symmetry.space_group_name_H-M   'P 1'
#
loop_
_entity.id
_entity.type
_entity.pdbx_description
1 polymer ?
#
loop_
_entity_poly.entity_id
_entity_poly.type
_entity_poly.pdbx_seq_one_letter_code
_entity_poly.pdbx_strand_id
1 'polypeptide(L)'
;MNWHHQAVLSSARPPGENYLEIMDAKPEPGPLGESSELLFSFGVIADIQYADLEDGYNFQGSRRRYYRHSLLHLQGAIEHWDKESSPPSCVLQLGDIIDGYNAQYQASEKSLELIMNTFQRLKVPVHHTWGNHEFYNFSRDYLTNSKLNTKFLEDQIAHHPETVPSGNYYAYHFVPFPKFRFILLDAYDMSVLGVDPSSPKYQQCLKILREHNPNAELNSPQGLAEPQFVQFNGGFSQEQLNWLNEVLTFSDRNQEKVVIVSPRPNPSLRRPTCECSDLC
;
A
#
# COMPACT_ATOMS: atom_id res chain seq x y z
N MET A 1 25.12 -63.86 5.23
CA MET A 1 25.86 -63.14 6.28
C MET A 1 24.81 -62.45 7.15
N ASN A 2 24.09 -63.15 8.02
CA ASN A 2 24.51 -63.60 9.36
C ASN A 2 25.38 -62.58 10.08
N TRP A 3 24.78 -61.86 11.03
CA TRP A 3 25.24 -61.84 12.43
C TRP A 3 24.03 -61.74 13.36
N HIS A 4 23.81 -62.83 14.10
CA HIS A 4 23.00 -62.92 15.31
C HIS A 4 23.76 -62.30 16.49
N HIS A 5 23.01 -61.74 17.46
CA HIS A 5 23.28 -62.02 18.87
C HIS A 5 21.95 -62.11 19.66
N GLN A 6 21.65 -63.34 20.09
CA GLN A 6 20.84 -63.73 21.27
C GLN A 6 21.62 -63.39 22.56
N ALA A 7 21.13 -63.38 23.80
CA ALA A 7 19.86 -63.53 24.52
C ALA A 7 20.14 -62.96 25.95
N VAL A 8 19.19 -62.79 26.89
CA VAL A 8 18.80 -63.81 27.89
C VAL A 8 17.74 -63.18 28.83
N LEU A 9 16.73 -63.98 29.21
CA LEU A 9 15.72 -63.74 30.25
C LEU A 9 16.23 -64.14 31.65
N SER A 10 15.84 -63.40 32.70
CA SER A 10 15.69 -63.86 34.10
C SER A 10 15.22 -62.66 34.96
N SER A 11 13.97 -62.60 35.41
CA SER A 11 13.38 -63.16 36.65
C SER A 11 13.56 -62.30 37.92
N ALA A 12 12.50 -62.33 38.76
CA ALA A 12 12.35 -61.82 40.14
C ALA A 12 11.93 -60.34 40.34
N ARG A 13 10.68 -60.17 40.81
CA ARG A 13 10.23 -58.99 41.60
C ARG A 13 10.61 -59.19 43.07
N PRO A 14 11.10 -58.16 43.77
CA PRO A 14 10.91 -58.01 45.20
C PRO A 14 9.75 -57.04 45.51
N PRO A 15 9.14 -57.12 46.71
CA PRO A 15 7.96 -56.34 47.05
C PRO A 15 8.31 -55.05 47.80
N GLY A 16 7.51 -54.01 47.54
CA GLY A 16 7.14 -52.96 48.49
C GLY A 16 8.19 -51.89 48.80
N GLU A 17 7.91 -50.66 48.39
CA GLU A 17 8.07 -49.48 49.24
C GLU A 17 7.33 -48.29 48.60
N ASN A 18 6.48 -47.64 49.40
CA ASN A 18 5.70 -46.46 49.03
C ASN A 18 6.62 -45.26 48.77
N TYR A 19 6.56 -44.69 47.57
CA TYR A 19 6.92 -43.31 47.34
C TYR A 19 5.73 -42.61 46.67
N LEU A 20 5.11 -41.68 47.41
CA LEU A 20 4.17 -40.72 46.85
C LEU A 20 4.94 -39.85 45.84
N GLU A 21 4.68 -40.04 44.55
CA GLU A 21 5.02 -39.03 43.55
C GLU A 21 4.05 -37.85 43.71
N ILE A 22 4.56 -36.74 44.24
CA ILE A 22 3.90 -35.45 44.14
C ILE A 22 4.02 -35.02 42.67
N MET A 23 2.95 -35.21 41.91
CA MET A 23 2.81 -34.61 40.59
C MET A 23 2.66 -33.10 40.78
N ASP A 24 3.72 -32.35 40.49
CA ASP A 24 3.63 -30.90 40.29
C ASP A 24 2.72 -30.64 39.09
N ALA A 25 1.49 -30.21 39.38
CA ALA A 25 0.54 -29.78 38.38
C ALA A 25 1.11 -28.56 37.65
N LYS A 26 1.40 -28.74 36.36
CA LYS A 26 1.76 -27.67 35.44
C LYS A 26 0.60 -26.66 35.44
N PRO A 27 0.83 -25.37 35.75
CA PRO A 27 -0.27 -24.40 35.75
C PRO A 27 -0.84 -24.32 34.34
N GLU A 28 -2.16 -24.52 34.24
CA GLU A 28 -2.92 -24.27 33.01
C GLU A 28 -2.68 -22.82 32.58
N PRO A 29 -2.38 -22.55 31.30
CA PRO A 29 -2.28 -21.18 30.82
C PRO A 29 -3.67 -20.54 30.97
N GLY A 30 -3.78 -19.59 31.89
CA GLY A 30 -4.95 -18.76 32.05
C GLY A 30 -5.32 -18.09 30.72
N PRO A 31 -6.59 -17.68 30.54
CA PRO A 31 -7.02 -17.03 29.30
C PRO A 31 -6.12 -15.82 29.04
N LEU A 32 -5.43 -15.82 27.89
CA LEU A 32 -4.74 -14.66 27.36
C LEU A 32 -5.80 -13.59 27.09
N GLY A 33 -6.15 -12.84 28.12
CA GLY A 33 -6.85 -11.58 28.00
C GLY A 33 -5.89 -10.57 27.38
N GLU A 34 -5.65 -10.67 26.08
CA GLU A 34 -5.09 -9.54 25.33
C GLU A 34 -6.16 -8.45 25.29
N SER A 35 -6.14 -7.61 26.31
CA SER A 35 -6.58 -6.23 26.19
C SER A 35 -5.73 -5.62 25.07
N SER A 36 -6.22 -5.68 23.83
CA SER A 36 -5.58 -5.03 22.69
C SER A 36 -5.61 -3.52 22.92
N GLU A 37 -4.48 -2.98 23.39
CA GLU A 37 -4.28 -1.55 23.55
C GLU A 37 -4.17 -0.91 22.15
N LEU A 38 -5.04 0.06 21.87
CA LEU A 38 -4.97 0.86 20.65
C LEU A 38 -3.73 1.76 20.71
N LEU A 39 -2.71 1.47 19.89
CA LEU A 39 -1.48 2.26 19.82
C LEU A 39 -1.68 3.60 19.10
N PHE A 40 -2.25 3.54 17.89
CA PHE A 40 -2.63 4.70 17.08
C PHE A 40 -3.65 4.28 16.02
N SER A 41 -4.31 5.25 15.41
CA SER A 41 -5.24 5.07 14.29
C SER A 41 -4.85 5.97 13.13
N PHE A 42 -5.23 5.59 11.91
CA PHE A 42 -5.07 6.42 10.71
C PHE A 42 -6.26 6.18 9.77
N GLY A 43 -6.69 7.24 9.08
CA GLY A 43 -7.75 7.14 8.08
C GLY A 43 -7.22 6.66 6.74
N VAL A 44 -8.06 5.98 5.96
CA VAL A 44 -7.75 5.59 4.58
C VAL A 44 -8.95 5.87 3.69
N ILE A 45 -8.72 6.53 2.56
CA ILE A 45 -9.72 6.73 1.50
C ILE A 45 -9.06 6.59 0.13
N ALA A 46 -9.77 6.02 -0.84
CA ALA A 46 -9.24 5.73 -2.16
C ALA A 46 -10.27 6.06 -3.23
N ASP A 47 -9.80 6.33 -4.46
CA ASP A 47 -10.62 6.46 -5.66
C ASP A 47 -11.85 7.37 -5.48
N ILE A 48 -11.63 8.56 -4.88
CA ILE A 48 -12.70 9.56 -4.75
C ILE A 48 -13.24 9.93 -6.13
N GLN A 49 -12.35 10.10 -7.11
CA GLN A 49 -12.68 10.31 -8.53
C GLN A 49 -13.84 11.31 -8.71
N TYR A 50 -13.80 12.44 -7.99
CA TYR A 50 -14.85 13.44 -8.10
C TYR A 50 -14.88 14.08 -9.49
N ALA A 51 -16.08 14.26 -10.03
CA ALA A 51 -16.35 15.13 -11.17
C ALA A 51 -17.78 15.66 -11.08
N ASP A 52 -18.02 16.88 -11.57
CA ASP A 52 -19.36 17.46 -11.63
C ASP A 52 -20.16 16.92 -12.83
N LEU A 53 -20.37 15.60 -12.83
CA LEU A 53 -21.01 14.85 -13.91
C LEU A 53 -22.13 13.95 -13.37
N GLU A 54 -23.09 13.63 -14.25
CA GLU A 54 -24.04 12.55 -13.97
C GLU A 54 -23.31 11.22 -13.80
N ASP A 55 -23.92 10.31 -13.05
CA ASP A 55 -23.36 8.97 -12.84
C ASP A 55 -23.05 8.28 -14.17
N GLY A 56 -21.89 7.63 -14.23
CA GLY A 56 -21.40 6.93 -15.41
C GLY A 56 -21.07 5.48 -15.11
N TYR A 57 -20.21 4.92 -15.96
CA TYR A 57 -19.70 3.57 -15.82
C TYR A 57 -18.18 3.55 -15.96
N ASN A 58 -17.53 2.54 -15.39
CA ASN A 58 -16.12 2.28 -15.65
C ASN A 58 -15.88 1.94 -17.13
N PHE A 59 -14.61 1.90 -17.54
CA PHE A 59 -14.19 1.61 -18.92
C PHE A 59 -14.83 0.33 -19.51
N GLN A 60 -15.04 -0.70 -18.68
CA GLN A 60 -15.64 -1.97 -19.10
C GLN A 60 -17.17 -1.97 -19.12
N GLY A 61 -17.83 -0.88 -18.71
CA GLY A 61 -19.28 -0.80 -18.58
C GLY A 61 -19.88 -1.68 -17.47
N SER A 62 -19.04 -2.27 -16.61
CA SER A 62 -19.43 -3.29 -15.62
C SER A 62 -19.77 -2.73 -14.24
N ARG A 63 -19.28 -1.53 -13.92
CA ARG A 63 -19.51 -0.89 -12.61
C ARG A 63 -19.92 0.56 -12.78
N ARG A 64 -20.94 0.96 -12.03
CA ARG A 64 -21.40 2.35 -11.97
C ARG A 64 -20.40 3.22 -11.21
N ARG A 65 -20.19 4.45 -11.68
CA ARG A 65 -19.38 5.50 -11.05
C ARG A 65 -20.29 6.64 -10.61
N TYR A 66 -20.19 7.03 -9.34
CA TYR A 66 -21.05 8.04 -8.73
C TYR A 66 -20.27 9.35 -8.50
N TYR A 67 -19.97 10.08 -9.58
CA TYR A 67 -18.98 11.17 -9.57
C TYR A 67 -19.28 12.30 -8.58
N ARG A 68 -20.52 12.82 -8.55
CA ARG A 68 -20.88 13.89 -7.59
C ARG A 68 -21.01 13.37 -6.17
N HIS A 69 -21.52 12.15 -6.01
CA HIS A 69 -21.73 11.55 -4.69
C HIS A 69 -20.42 11.23 -3.97
N SER A 70 -19.30 11.09 -4.68
CA SER A 70 -18.01 10.87 -4.03
C SER A 70 -17.58 12.02 -3.11
N LEU A 71 -18.00 13.26 -3.41
CA LEU A 71 -17.82 14.39 -2.50
C LEU A 71 -18.58 14.18 -1.17
N LEU A 72 -19.80 13.66 -1.24
CA LEU A 72 -20.60 13.34 -0.04
C LEU A 72 -19.95 12.21 0.77
N HIS A 73 -19.38 11.21 0.10
CA HIS A 73 -18.63 10.15 0.77
C HIS A 73 -17.38 10.68 1.48
N LEU A 74 -16.62 11.59 0.84
CA LEU A 74 -15.49 12.25 1.47
C LEU A 74 -15.93 13.06 2.70
N GLN A 75 -16.99 13.86 2.58
CA GLN A 75 -17.53 14.64 3.70
C GLN A 75 -17.96 13.71 4.86
N GLY A 76 -18.66 12.63 4.56
CA GLY A 76 -19.08 11.63 5.55
C GLY A 76 -17.89 10.94 6.23
N ALA A 77 -16.83 10.61 5.49
CA ALA A 77 -15.62 10.03 6.05
C ALA A 77 -14.92 11.00 7.01
N ILE A 78 -14.77 12.26 6.62
CA ILE A 78 -14.21 13.31 7.48
C ILE A 78 -15.05 13.49 8.74
N GLU A 79 -16.38 13.56 8.62
CA GLU A 79 -17.27 13.66 9.77
C GLU A 79 -17.22 12.45 10.70
N HIS A 80 -16.96 11.27 10.16
CA HIS A 80 -16.77 10.06 10.95
C HIS A 80 -15.49 10.16 11.77
N TRP A 81 -14.35 10.43 11.12
CA TRP A 81 -13.06 10.57 11.79
C TRP A 81 -13.05 11.70 12.83
N ASP A 82 -13.71 12.82 12.56
CA ASP A 82 -13.84 13.94 13.51
C ASP A 82 -14.66 13.61 14.77
N LYS A 83 -15.54 12.59 14.70
CA LYS A 83 -16.41 12.15 15.81
C LYS A 83 -15.82 10.99 16.61
N GLU A 84 -14.76 10.35 16.14
CA GLU A 84 -14.11 9.27 16.88
C GLU A 84 -13.49 9.79 18.19
N SER A 85 -13.58 8.99 19.25
CA SER A 85 -12.98 9.33 20.54
C SER A 85 -11.45 9.42 20.47
N SER A 86 -10.85 8.71 19.52
CA SER A 86 -9.42 8.76 19.21
C SER A 86 -9.26 9.07 17.72
N PRO A 87 -9.17 10.36 17.34
CA PRO A 87 -9.08 10.75 15.94
C PRO A 87 -7.79 10.21 15.32
N PRO A 88 -7.79 9.94 13.99
CA PRO A 88 -6.63 9.38 13.32
C PRO A 88 -5.42 10.32 13.39
N SER A 89 -4.21 9.76 13.58
CA SER A 89 -2.97 10.54 13.58
C SER A 89 -2.66 11.16 12.21
N CYS A 90 -3.10 10.51 11.14
CA CYS A 90 -3.02 11.00 9.77
C CYS A 90 -4.09 10.32 8.89
N VAL A 91 -4.27 10.81 7.67
CA VAL A 91 -5.12 10.18 6.64
C VAL A 91 -4.28 9.85 5.42
N LEU A 92 -4.46 8.64 4.88
CA LEU A 92 -3.91 8.21 3.59
C LEU A 92 -4.99 8.35 2.52
N GLN A 93 -4.76 9.21 1.53
CA GLN A 93 -5.57 9.27 0.32
C GLN A 93 -4.82 8.55 -0.81
N LEU A 94 -5.36 7.41 -1.26
CA LEU A 94 -4.67 6.44 -2.12
C LEU A 94 -4.76 6.76 -3.62
N GLY A 95 -4.70 8.04 -4.00
CA GLY A 95 -4.75 8.48 -5.39
C GLY A 95 -6.16 8.51 -5.98
N ASP A 96 -6.21 8.92 -7.24
CA ASP A 96 -7.42 9.11 -8.02
C ASP A 96 -8.45 10.02 -7.31
N ILE A 97 -8.01 11.22 -6.93
CA ILE A 97 -8.77 12.19 -6.13
C ILE A 97 -9.92 12.84 -6.93
N ILE A 98 -9.68 13.13 -8.21
CA ILE A 98 -10.65 13.65 -9.16
C ILE A 98 -10.66 12.78 -10.42
N ASP A 99 -11.80 12.63 -11.10
CA ASP A 99 -11.87 11.81 -12.30
C ASP A 99 -11.14 12.48 -13.50
N GLY A 100 -10.73 11.68 -14.48
CA GLY A 100 -10.00 12.12 -15.67
C GLY A 100 -10.89 12.89 -16.63
N TYR A 101 -12.21 12.70 -16.53
CA TYR A 101 -13.18 13.51 -17.28
C TYR A 101 -13.08 14.99 -16.96
N ASN A 102 -12.61 15.39 -15.76
CA ASN A 102 -12.42 16.81 -15.47
C ASN A 102 -11.47 17.48 -16.47
N ALA A 103 -10.44 16.78 -16.95
CA ALA A 103 -9.54 17.30 -17.98
C ALA A 103 -10.27 17.54 -19.31
N GLN A 104 -11.16 16.61 -19.69
CA GLN A 104 -11.95 16.72 -20.92
C GLN A 104 -12.93 17.90 -20.89
N TYR A 105 -13.45 18.22 -19.70
CA TYR A 105 -14.36 19.35 -19.47
C TYR A 105 -13.66 20.63 -18.96
N GLN A 106 -12.32 20.67 -18.96
CA GLN A 106 -11.52 21.81 -18.47
C GLN A 106 -11.88 22.24 -17.03
N ALA A 107 -12.21 21.28 -16.17
CA ALA A 107 -12.67 21.47 -14.80
C ALA A 107 -11.66 21.00 -13.74
N SER A 108 -10.48 20.50 -14.13
CA SER A 108 -9.52 19.83 -13.24
C SER A 108 -9.14 20.66 -12.02
N GLU A 109 -8.74 21.92 -12.21
CA GLU A 109 -8.33 22.79 -11.10
C GLU A 109 -9.49 23.11 -10.15
N LYS A 110 -10.66 23.43 -10.70
CA LYS A 110 -11.88 23.72 -9.92
C LYS A 110 -12.33 22.51 -9.10
N SER A 111 -12.32 21.34 -9.71
CA SER A 111 -12.67 20.08 -9.05
C SER A 111 -11.65 19.70 -7.98
N LEU A 112 -10.36 19.89 -8.25
CA LEU A 112 -9.31 19.68 -7.26
C LEU A 112 -9.46 20.65 -6.08
N GLU A 113 -9.66 21.94 -6.35
CA GLU A 113 -9.85 22.95 -5.31
C GLU A 113 -11.03 22.62 -4.38
N LEU A 114 -12.16 22.19 -4.95
CA LEU A 114 -13.33 21.77 -4.17
C LEU A 114 -13.00 20.62 -3.21
N ILE A 115 -12.31 19.59 -3.71
CA ILE A 115 -11.93 18.44 -2.90
C ILE A 115 -10.88 18.82 -1.84
N MET A 116 -9.88 19.63 -2.20
CA MET A 116 -8.87 20.10 -1.25
C MET A 116 -9.47 21.00 -0.17
N ASN A 117 -10.47 21.83 -0.49
CA ASN A 117 -11.20 22.63 0.51
C ASN A 117 -12.03 21.74 1.44
N THR A 118 -12.48 20.59 0.98
CA THR A 118 -13.14 19.59 1.83
C THR A 118 -12.14 18.95 2.79
N PHE A 119 -10.96 18.57 2.32
CA PHE A 119 -9.88 18.02 3.17
C PHE A 119 -9.36 19.02 4.22
N GLN A 120 -9.42 20.33 3.97
CA GLN A 120 -9.03 21.37 4.96
C GLN A 120 -9.84 21.32 6.26
N ARG A 121 -10.97 20.61 6.28
CA ARG A 121 -11.74 20.37 7.52
C ARG A 121 -11.00 19.44 8.49
N LEU A 122 -10.17 18.53 8.00
CA LEU A 122 -9.38 17.65 8.85
C LEU A 122 -8.29 18.45 9.58
N LYS A 123 -8.10 18.13 10.86
CA LYS A 123 -7.07 18.74 11.72
C LYS A 123 -5.77 17.94 11.74
N VAL A 124 -5.69 16.91 10.91
CA VAL A 124 -4.61 15.92 10.87
C VAL A 124 -3.99 15.92 9.48
N PRO A 125 -2.69 15.60 9.33
CA PRO A 125 -2.04 15.56 8.03
C PRO A 125 -2.71 14.53 7.11
N VAL A 126 -2.83 14.89 5.84
CA VAL A 126 -3.29 14.00 4.77
C VAL A 126 -2.09 13.72 3.87
N HIS A 127 -1.82 12.45 3.59
CA HIS A 127 -0.79 12.02 2.66
C HIS A 127 -1.46 11.58 1.36
N HIS A 128 -1.13 12.25 0.27
CA HIS A 128 -1.72 12.01 -1.05
C HIS A 128 -0.76 11.18 -1.90
N THR A 129 -1.20 10.01 -2.39
CA THR A 129 -0.51 9.33 -3.50
C THR A 129 -1.05 9.83 -4.84
N TRP A 130 -0.27 9.63 -5.92
CA TRP A 130 -0.70 10.01 -7.27
C TRP A 130 -1.00 8.77 -8.10
N GLY A 131 -2.27 8.59 -8.45
CA GLY A 131 -2.80 7.57 -9.34
C GLY A 131 -2.84 8.02 -10.81
N ASN A 132 -3.40 7.19 -11.69
CA ASN A 132 -3.52 7.51 -13.11
C ASN A 132 -4.42 8.73 -13.35
N HIS A 133 -5.44 8.94 -12.53
CA HIS A 133 -6.35 10.05 -12.72
C HIS A 133 -5.71 11.40 -12.37
N GLU A 134 -4.72 11.45 -11.47
CA GLU A 134 -3.87 12.64 -11.32
C GLU A 134 -3.14 12.95 -12.63
N PHE A 135 -2.55 11.94 -13.28
CA PHE A 135 -1.81 12.11 -14.54
C PHE A 135 -2.70 12.27 -15.79
N TYR A 136 -4.00 11.96 -15.71
CA TYR A 136 -4.96 12.37 -16.74
C TYR A 136 -5.29 13.85 -16.67
N ASN A 137 -5.24 14.43 -15.47
CA ASN A 137 -5.60 15.82 -15.24
C ASN A 137 -4.41 16.77 -15.29
N PHE A 138 -3.24 16.33 -14.84
CA PHE A 138 -2.13 17.21 -14.54
C PHE A 138 -0.79 16.63 -15.00
N SER A 139 0.14 17.52 -15.36
CA SER A 139 1.54 17.13 -15.54
C SER A 139 2.20 16.85 -14.19
N ARG A 140 3.30 16.10 -14.21
CA ARG A 140 4.10 15.85 -13.00
C ARG A 140 4.64 17.15 -12.39
N ASP A 141 5.03 18.10 -13.23
CA ASP A 141 5.47 19.43 -12.78
C ASP A 141 4.35 20.18 -12.05
N TYR A 142 3.12 20.13 -12.57
CA TYR A 142 1.97 20.71 -11.88
C TYR A 142 1.74 20.04 -10.52
N LEU A 143 1.69 18.71 -10.48
CA LEU A 143 1.47 17.95 -9.24
C LEU A 143 2.53 18.27 -8.19
N THR A 144 3.80 18.39 -8.59
CA THR A 144 4.93 18.75 -7.72
C THR A 144 4.76 20.14 -7.09
N ASN A 145 4.10 21.06 -7.77
CA ASN A 145 3.83 22.43 -7.27
C ASN A 145 2.41 22.60 -6.70
N SER A 146 1.65 21.51 -6.56
CA SER A 146 0.25 21.53 -6.12
C SER A 146 0.09 21.14 -4.65
N LYS A 147 -1.13 21.31 -4.12
CA LYS A 147 -1.50 20.83 -2.78
C LYS A 147 -1.48 19.30 -2.64
N LEU A 148 -1.38 18.55 -3.74
CA LEU A 148 -1.23 17.10 -3.74
C LEU A 148 0.22 16.65 -3.49
N ASN A 149 1.20 17.56 -3.52
CA ASN A 149 2.57 17.25 -3.10
C ASN A 149 2.67 17.35 -1.58
N THR A 150 2.57 16.21 -0.90
CA THR A 150 2.70 16.10 0.56
C THR A 150 4.05 15.56 1.00
N LYS A 151 5.05 15.57 0.11
CA LYS A 151 6.41 15.10 0.41
C LYS A 151 7.08 15.91 1.51
N PHE A 152 6.68 17.16 1.74
CA PHE A 152 7.17 17.96 2.86
C PHE A 152 6.83 17.38 4.25
N LEU A 153 5.95 16.37 4.32
CA LEU A 153 5.64 15.59 5.52
C LEU A 153 6.59 14.40 5.73
N GLU A 154 7.62 14.25 4.90
CA GLU A 154 8.60 13.16 5.05
C GLU A 154 9.45 13.30 6.30
N ASP A 155 9.82 12.16 6.89
CA ASP A 155 10.83 12.11 7.93
C ASP A 155 12.22 11.90 7.35
N GLN A 156 13.21 12.44 8.04
CA GLN A 156 14.63 12.27 7.71
C GLN A 156 15.29 11.42 8.77
N ILE A 157 16.02 10.39 8.34
CA ILE A 157 16.81 9.55 9.24
C ILE A 157 18.22 10.13 9.30
N ALA A 158 18.59 10.68 10.47
CA ALA A 158 19.92 11.21 10.69
C ALA A 158 20.99 10.15 10.40
N HIS A 159 22.06 10.54 9.69
CA HIS A 159 23.18 9.68 9.31
C HIS A 159 22.85 8.53 8.34
N HIS A 160 21.67 8.54 7.70
CA HIS A 160 21.26 7.55 6.70
C HIS A 160 20.80 8.21 5.39
N PRO A 161 21.70 8.88 4.63
CA PRO A 161 21.35 9.59 3.41
C PRO A 161 20.76 8.67 2.31
N GLU A 162 21.06 7.38 2.33
CA GLU A 162 20.52 6.37 1.43
C GLU A 162 19.00 6.19 1.55
N THR A 163 18.42 6.61 2.67
CA THR A 163 16.97 6.59 2.91
C THR A 163 16.24 7.83 2.37
N VAL A 164 16.98 8.77 1.77
CA VAL A 164 16.43 9.95 1.10
C VAL A 164 16.23 9.64 -0.38
N PRO A 165 15.03 9.87 -0.94
CA PRO A 165 14.79 9.67 -2.37
C PRO A 165 15.73 10.53 -3.22
N SER A 166 16.56 9.90 -4.05
CA SER A 166 17.53 10.57 -4.94
C SER A 166 17.05 10.72 -6.39
N GLY A 167 16.01 9.98 -6.77
CA GLY A 167 15.44 9.99 -8.12
C GLY A 167 14.31 11.01 -8.31
N ASN A 168 13.94 11.24 -9.56
CA ASN A 168 12.81 12.10 -9.92
C ASN A 168 11.48 11.32 -9.90
N TYR A 169 11.13 10.79 -8.72
CA TYR A 169 9.87 10.09 -8.44
C TYR A 169 9.22 10.63 -7.16
N TYR A 170 7.90 10.52 -7.06
CA TYR A 170 7.13 11.00 -5.92
C TYR A 170 6.94 9.91 -4.87
N ALA A 171 8.01 9.61 -4.14
CA ALA A 171 8.00 8.66 -3.04
C ALA A 171 8.69 9.28 -1.81
N TYR A 172 8.25 8.87 -0.62
CA TYR A 172 8.80 9.30 0.67
C TYR A 172 8.34 8.37 1.80
N HIS A 173 8.97 8.48 2.96
CA HIS A 173 8.55 7.75 4.16
C HIS A 173 8.36 8.70 5.35
N PHE A 174 7.58 8.26 6.34
CA PHE A 174 7.32 9.00 7.58
C PHE A 174 6.91 8.04 8.71
N VAL A 175 6.92 8.51 9.96
CA VAL A 175 6.73 7.74 11.19
C VAL A 175 5.55 8.34 11.97
N PRO A 176 4.30 7.88 11.72
CA PRO A 176 3.13 8.41 12.43
C PRO A 176 3.10 8.02 13.92
N PHE A 177 3.79 6.95 14.29
CA PHE A 177 3.85 6.45 15.67
C PHE A 177 5.19 5.73 15.91
N PRO A 178 5.75 5.76 17.15
CA PRO A 178 7.00 5.06 17.44
C PRO A 178 6.99 3.61 16.94
N LYS A 179 8.05 3.23 16.21
CA LYS A 179 8.22 1.92 15.58
C LYS A 179 7.24 1.60 14.45
N PHE A 180 6.47 2.55 13.92
CA PHE A 180 5.67 2.38 12.71
C PHE A 180 6.14 3.33 11.63
N ARG A 181 6.60 2.79 10.49
CA ARG A 181 7.05 3.57 9.33
C ARG A 181 6.12 3.35 8.16
N PHE A 182 5.64 4.42 7.57
CA PHE A 182 4.80 4.40 6.39
C PHE A 182 5.63 4.84 5.20
N ILE A 183 5.50 4.15 4.07
CA ILE A 183 6.27 4.41 2.86
C ILE A 183 5.29 4.61 1.70
N LEU A 184 5.25 5.81 1.14
CA LEU A 184 4.48 6.11 -0.06
C LEU A 184 5.36 5.86 -1.30
N LEU A 185 4.81 5.12 -2.26
CA LEU A 185 5.48 4.80 -3.52
C LEU A 185 4.80 5.48 -4.71
N ASP A 186 5.61 5.85 -5.70
CA ASP A 186 5.18 6.33 -7.01
C ASP A 186 4.99 5.15 -7.96
N ALA A 187 3.75 4.66 -8.05
CA ALA A 187 3.39 3.56 -8.96
C ALA A 187 3.40 3.95 -10.45
N TYR A 188 3.62 5.23 -10.76
CA TYR A 188 3.69 5.77 -12.12
C TYR A 188 5.08 6.32 -12.44
N ASP A 189 6.08 5.97 -11.63
CA ASP A 189 7.49 6.22 -11.89
C ASP A 189 7.89 5.64 -13.25
N MET A 190 7.59 4.36 -13.49
CA MET A 190 7.67 3.72 -14.80
C MET A 190 6.27 3.64 -15.43
N SER A 191 5.87 4.67 -16.16
CA SER A 191 4.59 4.70 -16.88
C SER A 191 4.69 5.51 -18.17
N VAL A 192 3.70 5.32 -19.05
CA VAL A 192 3.44 6.23 -20.19
C VAL A 192 2.55 7.41 -19.79
N LEU A 193 2.07 7.45 -18.55
CA LEU A 193 1.34 8.58 -17.96
C LEU A 193 2.29 9.38 -17.07
N GLY A 194 2.17 10.71 -17.09
CA GLY A 194 2.96 11.58 -16.21
C GLY A 194 4.46 11.61 -16.49
N VAL A 195 4.90 11.08 -17.64
CA VAL A 195 6.29 11.08 -18.09
C VAL A 195 6.35 11.77 -19.46
N ASP A 196 7.33 12.65 -19.66
CA ASP A 196 7.52 13.37 -20.93
C ASP A 196 7.68 12.38 -22.10
N PRO A 197 6.83 12.44 -23.14
CA PRO A 197 6.91 11.58 -24.32
C PRO A 197 8.26 11.61 -25.06
N SER A 198 9.01 12.70 -24.94
CA SER A 198 10.34 12.85 -25.54
C SER A 198 11.45 12.16 -24.74
N SER A 199 11.19 11.77 -23.49
CA SER A 199 12.20 11.21 -22.60
C SER A 199 12.55 9.74 -22.93
N PRO A 200 13.79 9.31 -22.70
CA PRO A 200 14.18 7.89 -22.81
C PRO A 200 13.33 6.97 -21.93
N LYS A 201 12.93 7.45 -20.75
CA LYS A 201 12.10 6.72 -19.79
C LYS A 201 10.72 6.41 -20.36
N TYR A 202 10.07 7.37 -21.00
CA TYR A 202 8.79 7.15 -21.67
C TYR A 202 8.91 6.11 -22.79
N GLN A 203 9.95 6.23 -23.62
CA GLN A 203 10.18 5.29 -24.72
C GLN A 203 10.41 3.86 -24.22
N GLN A 204 11.15 3.71 -23.11
CA GLN A 204 11.31 2.42 -22.43
C GLN A 204 9.97 1.86 -21.93
N CYS A 205 9.17 2.68 -21.24
CA CYS A 205 7.87 2.26 -20.71
C CYS A 205 6.89 1.88 -21.83
N LEU A 206 6.84 2.67 -22.91
CA LEU A 206 6.01 2.38 -24.08
C LEU A 206 6.43 1.09 -24.76
N LYS A 207 7.74 0.83 -24.87
CA LYS A 207 8.27 -0.42 -25.42
C LYS A 207 7.80 -1.62 -24.60
N ILE A 208 8.01 -1.60 -23.28
CA ILE A 208 7.58 -2.67 -22.37
C ILE A 208 6.06 -2.90 -22.48
N LEU A 209 5.28 -1.82 -22.47
CA LEU A 209 3.83 -1.89 -22.61
C LEU A 209 3.43 -2.54 -23.94
N ARG A 210 4.03 -2.14 -25.06
CA ARG A 210 3.72 -2.69 -26.40
C ARG A 210 4.19 -4.12 -26.59
N GLU A 211 5.25 -4.55 -25.91
CA GLU A 211 5.71 -5.94 -25.92
C GLU A 211 4.68 -6.89 -25.29
N HIS A 212 3.99 -6.44 -24.23
CA HIS A 212 3.01 -7.25 -23.50
C HIS A 212 1.56 -6.98 -23.92
N ASN A 213 1.29 -5.83 -24.54
CA ASN A 213 -0.03 -5.39 -24.96
C ASN A 213 -0.08 -5.04 -26.45
N PRO A 214 -0.44 -6.01 -27.32
CA PRO A 214 -0.55 -5.80 -28.75
C PRO A 214 -1.85 -5.08 -29.16
N ASN A 215 -2.74 -4.74 -28.21
CA ASN A 215 -4.02 -4.12 -28.53
C ASN A 215 -3.82 -2.70 -29.10
N ALA A 216 -4.71 -2.31 -30.02
CA ALA A 216 -4.77 -0.94 -30.52
C ALA A 216 -5.16 0.04 -29.39
N GLU A 217 -6.19 -0.32 -28.63
CA GLU A 217 -6.59 0.35 -27.38
C GLU A 217 -5.77 -0.20 -26.20
N LEU A 218 -4.76 0.55 -25.78
CA LEU A 218 -3.81 0.12 -24.75
C LEU A 218 -4.41 0.04 -23.34
N ASN A 219 -5.60 0.60 -23.10
CA ASN A 219 -6.33 0.38 -21.84
C ASN A 219 -7.07 -0.96 -21.81
N SER A 220 -7.18 -1.68 -22.93
CA SER A 220 -7.89 -2.95 -22.96
C SER A 220 -7.00 -4.09 -22.45
N PRO A 221 -7.42 -4.83 -21.40
CA PRO A 221 -6.75 -6.05 -20.96
C PRO A 221 -7.20 -7.29 -21.74
N GLN A 222 -8.13 -7.14 -22.71
CA GLN A 222 -8.72 -8.25 -23.43
C GLN A 222 -7.63 -9.04 -24.19
N GLY A 223 -7.57 -10.35 -23.94
CA GLY A 223 -6.64 -11.26 -24.64
C GLY A 223 -5.19 -11.18 -24.17
N LEU A 224 -4.88 -10.39 -23.13
CA LEU A 224 -3.53 -10.34 -22.57
C LEU A 224 -3.27 -11.54 -21.65
N ALA A 225 -2.10 -12.17 -21.79
CA ALA A 225 -1.62 -13.16 -20.82
C ALA A 225 -1.35 -12.50 -19.45
N GLU A 226 -0.88 -11.26 -19.49
CA GLU A 226 -0.54 -10.44 -18.32
C GLU A 226 -1.43 -9.19 -18.32
N PRO A 227 -2.64 -9.27 -17.74
CA PRO A 227 -3.66 -8.22 -17.84
C PRO A 227 -3.28 -6.90 -17.17
N GLN A 228 -2.19 -6.89 -16.39
CA GLN A 228 -1.65 -5.68 -15.77
C GLN A 228 -0.92 -4.74 -16.75
N PHE A 229 -0.48 -5.20 -17.93
CA PHE A 229 0.19 -4.35 -18.92
C PHE A 229 -0.82 -3.54 -19.74
N VAL A 230 -1.44 -2.56 -19.10
CA VAL A 230 -2.41 -1.64 -19.70
C VAL A 230 -2.00 -0.21 -19.42
N GLN A 231 -2.36 0.72 -20.30
CA GLN A 231 -1.89 2.12 -20.27
C GLN A 231 -2.24 2.86 -18.96
N PHE A 232 -3.35 2.51 -18.30
CA PHE A 232 -3.73 3.12 -17.03
C PHE A 232 -2.93 2.62 -15.81
N ASN A 233 -2.03 1.65 -15.99
CA ASN A 233 -1.13 1.16 -14.95
C ASN A 233 0.28 1.78 -15.10
N GLY A 234 1.16 1.37 -14.18
CA GLY A 234 2.58 1.72 -14.20
C GLY A 234 3.39 0.70 -13.41
N GLY A 235 4.63 1.06 -13.12
CA GLY A 235 5.54 0.28 -12.31
C GLY A 235 6.55 1.17 -11.57
N PHE A 236 7.45 0.51 -10.85
CA PHE A 236 8.50 1.16 -10.07
C PHE A 236 9.83 1.05 -10.82
N SER A 237 10.62 2.13 -10.86
CA SER A 237 11.98 2.06 -11.39
C SER A 237 12.89 1.27 -10.44
N GLN A 238 14.01 0.79 -10.95
CA GLN A 238 15.03 0.14 -10.11
C GLN A 238 15.58 1.11 -9.05
N GLU A 239 15.69 2.41 -9.36
CA GLU A 239 16.14 3.41 -8.40
C GLU A 239 15.17 3.54 -7.22
N GLN A 240 13.87 3.56 -7.48
CA GLN A 240 12.85 3.59 -6.42
C GLN A 240 12.84 2.30 -5.60
N LEU A 241 13.00 1.13 -6.24
CA LEU A 241 13.07 -0.15 -5.54
C LEU A 241 14.33 -0.28 -4.68
N ASN A 242 15.47 0.24 -5.14
CA ASN A 242 16.70 0.28 -4.36
C ASN A 242 16.53 1.18 -3.13
N TRP A 243 15.96 2.38 -3.29
CA TRP A 243 15.64 3.26 -2.17
C TRP A 243 14.68 2.60 -1.17
N LEU A 244 13.61 1.96 -1.66
CA LEU A 244 12.69 1.20 -0.80
C LEU A 244 13.45 0.13 -0.01
N ASN A 245 14.37 -0.61 -0.63
CA ASN A 245 15.18 -1.62 0.04
C ASN A 245 16.05 -1.02 1.17
N GLU A 246 16.63 0.16 0.97
CA GLU A 246 17.40 0.84 2.03
C GLU A 246 16.52 1.24 3.22
N VAL A 247 15.33 1.78 2.97
CA VAL A 247 14.36 2.13 4.02
C VAL A 247 13.87 0.88 4.77
N LEU A 248 13.59 -0.22 4.05
CA LEU A 248 13.19 -1.49 4.67
C LEU A 248 14.34 -2.10 5.49
N THR A 249 15.56 -2.07 4.98
CA THR A 249 16.75 -2.55 5.69
C THR A 249 16.99 -1.77 6.98
N PHE A 250 16.81 -0.45 6.95
CA PHE A 250 16.84 0.38 8.16
C PHE A 250 15.73 -0.02 9.13
N SER A 251 14.51 -0.19 8.64
CA SER A 251 13.32 -0.53 9.45
C SER A 251 13.50 -1.87 10.15
N ASP A 252 14.01 -2.88 9.46
CA ASP A 252 14.28 -4.22 10.01
C ASP A 252 15.32 -4.16 11.14
N ARG A 253 16.43 -3.45 10.94
CA ARG A 253 17.47 -3.26 11.97
C ARG A 253 16.95 -2.56 13.21
N ASN A 254 15.96 -1.68 13.04
CA ASN A 254 15.35 -0.90 14.12
C ASN A 254 14.05 -1.52 14.67
N GLN A 255 13.67 -2.72 14.19
CA GLN A 255 12.45 -3.43 14.58
C GLN A 255 11.18 -2.58 14.38
N GLU A 256 11.11 -1.83 13.29
CA GLU A 256 9.93 -1.06 12.91
C GLU A 256 8.93 -1.94 12.14
N LYS A 257 7.64 -1.66 12.30
CA LYS A 257 6.56 -2.19 11.48
C LYS A 257 6.37 -1.24 10.29
N VAL A 258 6.36 -1.79 9.08
CA VAL A 258 6.27 -1.01 7.86
C VAL A 258 4.91 -1.16 7.20
N VAL A 259 4.29 -0.05 6.82
CA VAL A 259 3.11 0.01 5.94
C VAL A 259 3.52 0.63 4.62
N ILE A 260 3.36 -0.12 3.53
CA ILE A 260 3.62 0.37 2.17
C ILE A 260 2.31 0.86 1.57
N VAL A 261 2.33 2.08 1.05
CA VAL A 261 1.18 2.78 0.49
C VAL A 261 1.42 3.00 -1.00
N SER A 262 0.52 2.50 -1.82
CA SER A 262 0.59 2.63 -3.28
C SER A 262 -0.83 2.77 -3.84
N PRO A 263 -1.05 3.65 -4.84
CA PRO A 263 -2.39 3.89 -5.41
C PRO A 263 -2.95 2.69 -6.17
N ARG A 264 -2.11 1.69 -6.48
CA ARG A 264 -2.53 0.45 -7.13
C ARG A 264 -1.92 -0.75 -6.42
N PRO A 265 -2.67 -1.85 -6.27
CA PRO A 265 -2.09 -3.10 -5.81
C PRO A 265 -1.11 -3.62 -6.87
N ASN A 266 0.18 -3.70 -6.53
CA ASN A 266 1.16 -4.33 -7.39
C ASN A 266 1.34 -5.82 -7.01
N PRO A 267 1.10 -6.77 -7.93
CA PRO A 267 1.38 -8.19 -7.68
C PRO A 267 2.83 -8.45 -7.25
N SER A 268 3.81 -7.68 -7.73
CA SER A 268 5.23 -7.89 -7.41
C SER A 268 5.65 -7.46 -6.00
N LEU A 269 4.81 -6.68 -5.30
CA LEU A 269 5.02 -6.31 -3.89
C LEU A 269 4.38 -7.32 -2.91
N ARG A 270 3.68 -8.34 -3.41
CA ARG A 270 3.23 -9.44 -2.55
C ARG A 270 4.44 -10.26 -2.15
N ARG A 271 4.72 -10.36 -0.84
CA ARG A 271 5.61 -11.41 -0.34
C ARG A 271 5.13 -12.76 -0.90
N PRO A 272 6.03 -13.69 -1.27
CA PRO A 272 5.61 -15.06 -1.49
C PRO A 272 4.89 -15.50 -0.21
N THR A 273 3.59 -15.76 -0.31
CA THR A 273 2.85 -16.32 0.80
C THR A 273 3.53 -17.64 1.14
N CYS A 274 4.06 -17.76 2.36
CA CYS A 274 4.27 -19.08 2.93
C CYS A 274 2.88 -19.73 2.94
N GLU A 275 2.63 -20.63 2.00
CA GLU A 275 1.56 -21.61 2.11
C GLU A 275 1.90 -22.48 3.32
N CYS A 276 1.44 -22.07 4.50
CA CYS A 276 1.21 -23.01 5.60
C CYS A 276 -0.07 -23.78 5.27
N SER A 277 0.05 -24.70 4.31
CA SER A 277 -0.90 -25.79 4.11
C SER A 277 -0.08 -27.06 4.02
N ASP A 278 0.32 -27.56 5.19
CA ASP A 278 0.60 -28.97 5.49
C ASP A 278 1.07 -29.05 6.95
N LEU A 279 0.11 -28.95 7.89
CA LEU A 279 0.15 -29.50 9.25
C LEU A 279 -1.18 -29.16 9.96
N CYS A 280 -2.20 -29.94 9.65
CA CYS A 280 -3.30 -30.35 10.52
C CYS A 280 -3.78 -31.72 10.04
#